data_AF-A0A117SFY5-F1
#
_entry.id   AF-A0A117SFY5-F1
#
_cell.length_a   1.000
_cell.length_b   1.000
_cell.length_c   1.000
_cell.angle_alpha   90.00
_cell.angle_beta   90.00
_cell.angle_gamma   90.00
#
_symmetry.space_group_name_H-M   'P 1'
#
loop_
_entity.id
_entity.type
_entity.pdbx_description
1 polymer ?
#
loop_
_entity_poly.entity_id
_entity_poly.type
_entity_poly.pdbx_seq_one_letter_code
_entity_poly.pdbx_strand_id
1 'polypeptide(L)'
;MRDRIVGIICILTSLFLLFSLREKAFEAKAFPTALLVIFIILSIMLVIDKKKEKHEFHNLKSVLLNCLLFFAYIFMMPHIGFIISTTCFISLFIIISKYSMKKTTVIIMSLLVSMIIWFIFSYLFGISLPEILF
;
A
#
# COMPACT_ATOMS: atom_id res chain seq x y z
N MET A 1 -6.70 -21.45 -13.30
CA MET A 1 -7.69 -20.87 -14.22
C MET A 1 -8.20 -19.58 -13.62
N ARG A 2 -8.79 -19.59 -12.42
CA ARG A 2 -9.17 -18.38 -11.68
C ARG A 2 -8.03 -17.34 -11.55
N ASP A 3 -6.83 -17.76 -11.13
CA ASP A 3 -5.73 -16.81 -10.88
C ASP A 3 -5.18 -16.17 -12.16
N ARG A 4 -5.19 -16.91 -13.28
CA ARG A 4 -4.87 -16.36 -14.61
C ARG A 4 -5.90 -15.34 -15.09
N ILE A 5 -7.19 -15.60 -14.85
CA ILE A 5 -8.26 -14.65 -15.19
C ILE A 5 -8.10 -13.38 -14.37
N VAL A 6 -7.83 -13.49 -13.06
CA VAL A 6 -7.55 -12.33 -12.19
C VAL A 6 -6.33 -11.56 -12.69
N GLY A 7 -5.23 -12.23 -13.03
CA GLY A 7 -4.04 -11.60 -13.59
C GLY A 7 -4.31 -10.84 -14.90
N ILE A 8 -5.07 -11.44 -15.84
CA ILE A 8 -5.45 -10.78 -17.10
C ILE A 8 -6.32 -9.54 -16.83
N ILE A 9 -7.30 -9.64 -15.94
CA ILE A 9 -8.15 -8.51 -15.55
C ILE A 9 -7.30 -7.39 -14.94
N CYS A 10 -6.37 -7.70 -14.04
CA CYS A 10 -5.47 -6.71 -13.44
C CYS A 10 -4.57 -6.04 -14.48
N ILE A 11 -4.05 -6.77 -15.46
CA ILE A 11 -3.26 -6.19 -16.57
C ILE A 11 -4.11 -5.20 -17.37
N LEU A 12 -5.29 -5.62 -17.83
CA LEU A 12 -6.18 -4.77 -18.62
C LEU A 12 -6.61 -3.51 -17.85
N THR A 13 -6.98 -3.68 -16.58
CA THR A 13 -7.36 -2.57 -15.70
C THR A 13 -6.18 -1.61 -15.52
N SER A 14 -4.97 -2.13 -15.31
CA SER A 14 -3.79 -1.29 -15.11
C SER A 14 -3.41 -0.51 -16.37
N LEU A 15 -3.49 -1.14 -17.55
CA LEU A 15 -3.24 -0.49 -18.84
C LEU A 15 -4.28 0.60 -19.13
N PHE A 16 -5.55 0.33 -18.84
CA PHE A 16 -6.63 1.32 -18.97
C PHE A 16 -6.39 2.54 -18.06
N LEU A 17 -6.02 2.32 -16.80
CA LEU A 17 -5.71 3.41 -15.87
C LEU A 17 -4.46 4.19 -16.27
N LEU A 18 -3.42 3.53 -16.79
CA LEU A 18 -2.24 4.20 -17.35
C LEU A 18 -2.62 5.10 -18.53
N PHE A 19 -3.50 4.63 -19.40
CA PHE A 19 -4.03 5.44 -20.50
C PHE A 19 -4.80 6.67 -19.97
N SER A 20 -5.64 6.47 -18.95
CA SER A 20 -6.39 7.56 -18.30
C SER A 20 -5.50 8.61 -17.60
N LEU A 21 -4.27 8.27 -17.24
CA LEU A 21 -3.31 9.17 -16.57
C LEU A 21 -2.49 10.04 -17.54
N ARG A 22 -2.57 9.79 -18.85
CA ARG A 22 -1.69 10.42 -19.86
C ARG A 22 -1.71 11.96 -19.80
N GLU A 23 -2.91 12.53 -19.65
CA GLU A 23 -3.15 13.98 -19.67
C GLU A 23 -2.94 14.67 -18.31
N LYS A 24 -2.64 13.92 -17.25
CA LYS A 24 -2.42 14.50 -15.92
C LYS A 24 -1.02 15.09 -15.79
N ALA A 25 -0.91 16.09 -14.91
CA ALA A 25 0.37 16.69 -14.53
C ALA A 25 1.33 15.63 -14.00
N PHE A 26 2.65 15.84 -14.19
CA PHE A 26 3.67 14.87 -13.82
C PHE A 26 3.59 14.49 -12.32
N GLU A 27 3.46 15.49 -11.45
CA GLU A 27 3.34 15.33 -9.99
C GLU A 27 2.18 14.40 -9.60
N ALA A 28 1.02 14.59 -10.23
CA ALA A 28 -0.17 13.80 -9.94
C ALA A 28 -0.13 12.38 -10.55
N LYS A 29 0.64 12.17 -11.63
CA LYS A 29 0.68 10.87 -12.33
C LYS A 29 1.88 10.01 -11.99
N ALA A 30 2.97 10.56 -11.47
CA ALA A 30 4.22 9.83 -11.24
C ALA A 30 4.01 8.62 -10.32
N PHE A 31 3.41 8.83 -9.14
CA PHE A 31 3.14 7.76 -8.18
C PHE A 31 2.14 6.71 -8.70
N PRO A 32 0.94 7.09 -9.21
CA PRO A 32 0.02 6.11 -9.80
C PRO A 32 0.64 5.32 -10.95
N THR A 33 1.44 5.97 -11.81
CA THR A 33 2.11 5.30 -12.93
C THR A 33 3.08 4.23 -12.43
N ALA A 34 3.94 4.55 -11.46
CA ALA A 34 4.87 3.58 -10.88
C ALA A 34 4.15 2.37 -10.27
N LEU A 35 3.08 2.62 -9.52
CA LEU A 35 2.26 1.57 -8.90
C LEU A 35 1.59 0.67 -9.94
N LEU A 36 1.03 1.24 -11.01
CA LEU A 36 0.41 0.48 -12.10
C LEU A 36 1.43 -0.35 -12.89
N VAL A 37 2.64 0.16 -13.11
CA VAL A 37 3.73 -0.61 -13.74
C VAL A 37 4.11 -1.82 -12.88
N ILE A 38 4.25 -1.63 -11.55
CA ILE A 38 4.51 -2.74 -10.61
C ILE A 38 3.37 -3.77 -10.66
N PHE A 39 2.12 -3.32 -10.68
CA PHE A 39 0.96 -4.21 -10.79
C PHE A 39 0.92 -4.99 -12.10
N ILE A 40 1.31 -4.39 -13.22
CA ILE A 40 1.44 -5.11 -14.48
C ILE A 40 2.49 -6.22 -14.36
N ILE A 41 3.67 -5.91 -13.80
CA ILE A 41 4.74 -6.90 -13.60
C ILE A 41 4.26 -8.06 -12.73
N LEU A 42 3.66 -7.76 -11.56
CA LEU A 42 3.13 -8.78 -10.64
C LEU A 42 2.01 -9.61 -11.30
N SER A 43 1.16 -8.98 -12.11
CA SER A 43 0.07 -9.67 -12.79
C SER A 43 0.58 -10.58 -13.92
N ILE A 44 1.62 -10.18 -14.64
CA ILE A 44 2.29 -11.03 -15.63
C ILE A 44 2.89 -12.25 -14.91
N MET A 45 3.58 -12.05 -13.80
CA MET A 45 4.10 -13.16 -12.98
C MET A 45 2.98 -14.11 -12.56
N LEU A 46 1.84 -13.59 -12.11
CA LEU A 46 0.67 -14.37 -11.71
C LEU A 46 0.05 -15.18 -12.86
N VAL A 47 0.04 -14.63 -14.09
CA VAL A 47 -0.46 -15.34 -15.28
C VAL A 47 0.48 -16.48 -15.69
N ILE A 48 1.79 -16.24 -15.60
CA ILE A 48 2.84 -17.20 -15.94
C ILE A 48 2.92 -18.32 -14.90
N ASP A 49 2.61 -18.01 -13.63
CA ASP A 49 2.69 -19.00 -12.57
C ASP A 49 1.79 -20.22 -12.87
N LYS A 50 2.43 -21.39 -12.83
CA LYS A 50 1.79 -22.69 -13.08
C LYS A 50 1.50 -23.42 -11.77
N LYS A 51 2.04 -22.96 -10.64
CA LYS A 51 1.76 -23.57 -9.33
C LYS A 51 0.39 -23.13 -8.84
N LYS A 52 -0.58 -24.05 -8.88
CA LYS A 52 -1.80 -23.91 -8.09
C LYS A 52 -1.48 -24.31 -6.66
N GLU A 53 -0.86 -23.43 -5.89
CA GLU A 53 -0.94 -23.59 -4.45
C GLU A 53 -2.38 -23.31 -4.03
N LYS A 54 -3.00 -24.27 -3.35
CA LYS A 54 -4.25 -24.00 -2.63
C LYS A 54 -3.87 -23.07 -1.47
N HIS A 55 -3.94 -21.77 -1.72
CA HIS A 55 -3.96 -20.80 -0.64
C HIS A 55 -5.26 -21.00 0.13
N GLU A 56 -5.20 -21.78 1.20
CA GLU A 56 -6.27 -21.79 2.17
C GLU A 56 -6.34 -20.39 2.77
N PHE A 57 -7.50 -19.74 2.67
CA PHE A 57 -7.80 -18.52 3.39
C PHE A 57 -7.92 -18.85 4.88
N HIS A 58 -6.78 -19.09 5.51
CA HIS A 58 -6.70 -19.65 6.86
C HIS A 58 -7.16 -18.67 7.94
N ASN A 59 -7.52 -17.41 7.57
CA ASN A 59 -7.98 -16.42 8.55
C ASN A 59 -8.74 -15.24 7.93
N LEU A 60 -9.98 -15.48 7.46
CA LEU A 60 -10.86 -14.42 6.96
C LEU A 60 -11.04 -13.27 7.98
N LYS A 61 -11.06 -13.60 9.28
CA LYS A 61 -11.11 -12.63 10.37
C LYS A 61 -9.90 -11.69 10.41
N SER A 62 -8.69 -12.20 10.14
CA SER A 62 -7.47 -11.39 10.09
C SER A 62 -7.49 -10.43 8.89
N VAL A 63 -7.97 -10.91 7.74
CA VAL A 63 -8.13 -10.07 6.54
C VAL A 63 -9.14 -8.95 6.80
N LEU A 64 -10.29 -9.28 7.42
CA LEU A 64 -11.31 -8.29 7.78
C LEU A 64 -10.77 -7.25 8.76
N LEU A 65 -10.01 -7.69 9.77
CA LEU A 65 -9.37 -6.81 10.75
C LEU A 65 -8.35 -5.86 10.09
N ASN A 66 -7.54 -6.36 9.15
CA ASN A 66 -6.61 -5.53 8.41
C ASN A 66 -7.33 -4.52 7.51
N CYS A 67 -8.41 -4.92 6.83
CA CYS A 67 -9.27 -3.99 6.08
C CYS A 67 -9.80 -2.87 6.98
N LEU A 68 -10.33 -3.22 8.17
CA LEU A 68 -10.82 -2.24 9.13
C LEU A 68 -9.71 -1.29 9.60
N LEU A 69 -8.50 -1.80 9.81
CA LEU A 69 -7.34 -0.98 10.16
C LEU A 69 -6.98 0.02 9.06
N PHE A 70 -7.08 -0.36 7.78
CA PHE A 70 -6.89 0.56 6.66
C PHE A 70 -7.94 1.67 6.64
N PHE A 71 -9.22 1.34 6.86
CA PHE A 71 -10.26 2.36 6.95
C PHE A 71 -9.99 3.33 8.11
N ALA A 72 -9.67 2.81 9.29
CA ALA A 72 -9.32 3.64 10.45
C ALA A 72 -8.13 4.57 10.15
N TYR A 73 -7.09 4.08 9.48
CA TYR A 73 -5.95 4.87 9.05
C TYR A 73 -6.35 6.02 8.11
N ILE A 74 -7.16 5.73 7.08
CA ILE A 74 -7.63 6.75 6.13
C ILE A 74 -8.44 7.84 6.83
N PHE A 75 -9.29 7.45 7.79
CA PHE A 75 -10.08 8.41 8.57
C PHE A 75 -9.22 9.22 9.55
N MET A 76 -8.18 8.62 10.14
CA MET A 76 -7.30 9.33 11.08
C MET A 76 -6.34 10.29 10.38
N MET A 77 -5.89 9.99 9.17
CA MET A 77 -4.86 10.76 8.46
C MET A 77 -5.16 12.27 8.38
N PRO A 78 -6.38 12.74 8.02
CA PRO A 78 -6.71 14.17 7.99
C PRO A 78 -6.81 14.83 9.37
N HIS A 79 -6.90 14.07 10.46
CA HIS A 79 -7.12 14.57 11.82
C HIS A 79 -5.86 14.58 12.71
N ILE A 80 -4.90 13.69 12.46
CA ILE A 80 -3.64 13.63 13.22
C ILE A 80 -2.38 13.76 12.35
N GLY A 81 -2.54 13.88 11.03
CA GLY A 81 -1.45 14.05 10.09
C GLY A 81 -0.78 12.74 9.68
N PHE A 82 0.00 12.78 8.60
CA PHE A 82 0.58 11.61 7.96
C PHE A 82 1.56 10.86 8.86
N ILE A 83 2.51 11.54 9.50
CA ILE A 83 3.58 10.90 10.27
C ILE A 83 3.01 10.11 11.46
N ILE A 84 2.09 10.72 12.20
CA ILE A 84 1.50 10.12 13.40
C ILE A 84 0.57 8.96 13.01
N SER A 85 -0.31 9.17 12.02
CA SER A 85 -1.25 8.14 11.56
C SER A 85 -0.53 6.91 10.99
N THR A 86 0.50 7.12 10.17
CA THR A 86 1.27 6.04 9.55
C THR A 86 2.10 5.28 10.58
N THR A 87 2.73 5.98 11.53
CA THR A 87 3.48 5.33 12.62
C THR A 87 2.56 4.45 13.48
N CYS A 88 1.38 4.96 13.85
CA CYS A 88 0.37 4.21 14.61
C CYS A 88 -0.13 3.00 13.81
N PHE A 89 -0.46 3.21 12.53
CA PHE A 89 -0.92 2.16 11.63
C PHE A 89 0.09 1.01 11.49
N ILE A 90 1.36 1.31 11.16
CA ILE A 90 2.40 0.29 10.99
C ILE A 90 2.65 -0.45 12.31
N SER A 91 2.68 0.27 13.44
CA SER A 91 2.82 -0.35 14.77
C SER A 91 1.69 -1.34 15.05
N LEU A 92 0.43 -0.92 14.87
CA LEU A 92 -0.75 -1.78 15.06
C LEU A 92 -0.75 -2.96 14.10
N PHE A 93 -0.38 -2.74 12.84
CA PHE A 93 -0.32 -3.78 11.82
C PHE A 93 0.68 -4.88 12.20
N ILE A 94 1.88 -4.51 12.67
CA ILE A 94 2.91 -5.46 13.11
C ILE A 94 2.45 -6.25 14.35
N ILE A 95 1.81 -5.58 15.31
CA ILE A 95 1.28 -6.20 16.54
C ILE A 95 0.16 -7.20 16.20
N ILE A 96 -0.80 -6.82 15.35
CA ILE A 96 -1.93 -7.67 14.92
C ILE A 96 -1.42 -8.88 14.12
N SER A 97 -0.39 -8.67 13.30
CA SER A 97 0.25 -9.72 12.50
C SER A 97 1.08 -10.71 13.34
N LYS A 98 1.14 -10.53 14.67
CA LYS A 98 1.85 -11.39 15.63
C LYS A 98 3.34 -11.60 15.31
N TYR A 99 4.00 -10.61 14.71
CA TYR A 99 5.44 -10.66 14.55
C TYR A 99 6.12 -10.55 15.93
N SER A 100 7.05 -11.46 16.21
CA SER A 100 7.80 -11.55 17.47
C SER A 100 8.92 -10.49 17.58
N MET A 101 8.60 -9.23 17.28
CA MET A 101 9.52 -8.11 17.38
C MET A 101 9.43 -7.48 18.78
N LYS A 102 10.55 -6.95 19.28
CA LYS A 102 10.53 -6.14 20.52
C LYS A 102 9.71 -4.88 20.27
N LYS A 103 8.88 -4.47 21.25
CA LYS A 103 8.00 -3.28 21.14
C LYS A 103 8.76 -2.01 20.74
N THR A 104 9.98 -1.84 21.26
CA THR A 104 10.87 -0.71 20.91
C THR A 104 11.28 -0.73 19.44
N THR A 105 11.65 -1.90 18.91
CA THR A 105 12.01 -2.07 17.50
C THR A 105 10.84 -1.76 16.58
N VAL A 106 9.62 -2.16 16.96
CA VAL A 106 8.41 -1.87 16.19
C VAL A 106 8.22 -0.36 16.06
N ILE A 107 8.23 0.37 17.18
CA ILE A 107 8.02 1.82 17.21
C ILE A 107 9.06 2.55 16.36
N ILE A 108 10.35 2.24 16.58
CA ILE A 108 11.47 2.88 15.87
C ILE A 108 11.34 2.62 14.37
N MET A 109 11.10 1.38 13.95
CA MET A 109 10.97 1.03 12.54
C MET A 109 9.76 1.71 11.90
N SER A 110 8.60 1.71 12.58
CA SER A 110 7.40 2.37 12.05
C SER A 110 7.59 3.88 11.88
N LEU A 111 8.28 4.53 12.81
CA LEU A 111 8.60 5.96 12.71
C LEU A 111 9.56 6.23 11.56
N LEU A 112 10.64 5.44 11.45
CA LEU A 112 11.67 5.60 10.43
C LEU A 112 11.08 5.39 9.02
N VAL A 113 10.28 4.34 8.83
CA VAL A 113 9.56 4.09 7.58
C VAL A 113 8.61 5.25 7.26
N SER A 114 7.85 5.74 8.24
CA SER A 114 6.97 6.87 8.04
C SER A 114 7.73 8.14 7.61
N MET A 115 8.88 8.44 8.22
CA MET A 115 9.71 9.58 7.83
C MET A 115 10.30 9.42 6.42
N ILE A 116 10.77 8.22 6.05
CA ILE A 116 11.30 7.96 4.71
C ILE A 116 10.21 8.18 3.66
N ILE A 117 9.00 7.65 3.90
CA ILE A 117 7.89 7.83 2.97
C ILE A 117 7.54 9.31 2.86
N TRP A 118 7.39 10.02 3.99
CA TRP A 118 7.14 11.46 3.97
C TRP A 118 8.21 12.21 3.15
N PHE A 119 9.50 11.90 3.37
CA PHE A 119 10.60 12.52 2.63
C PHE A 119 10.50 12.26 1.12
N ILE A 120 10.23 11.02 0.71
CA ILE A 120 10.04 10.67 -0.70
C ILE A 120 8.87 11.45 -1.30
N PHE A 121 7.72 11.49 -0.64
CA PHE A 121 6.55 12.18 -1.19
C PHE A 121 6.73 13.71 -1.24
N SER A 122 7.27 14.32 -0.17
CA SER A 122 7.45 15.76 -0.10
C SER A 122 8.57 16.26 -1.01
N TYR A 123 9.74 15.60 -1.02
CA TYR A 123 10.91 16.08 -1.77
C TYR A 123 11.05 15.48 -3.16
N LEU A 124 10.78 14.18 -3.34
CA LEU A 124 10.96 13.53 -4.63
C LEU A 124 9.75 13.77 -5.55
N PHE A 125 8.54 13.74 -4.99
CA PHE A 125 7.31 13.89 -5.77
C PHE A 125 6.65 15.27 -5.66
N GLY A 126 7.08 16.13 -4.73
CA GLY A 126 6.50 17.45 -4.53
C GLY A 126 5.05 17.41 -4.02
N ILE A 127 4.65 16.31 -3.36
CA ILE A 127 3.29 16.10 -2.88
C ILE A 127 3.21 16.52 -1.41
N SER A 128 2.38 17.53 -1.11
CA SER A 128 2.06 17.90 0.27
C SER A 128 1.16 16.85 0.91
N LEU A 129 1.68 16.19 1.96
CA LEU A 129 0.91 15.26 2.78
C LEU A 129 0.15 16.03 3.87
N PRO A 130 -0.93 15.46 4.44
CA PRO A 130 -1.64 16.09 5.55
C PRO A 130 -0.70 16.29 6.74
N GLU A 131 -0.36 17.55 7.02
CA GLU A 131 0.46 17.99 8.15
C GLU A 131 -0.45 18.78 9.07
N ILE A 132 -0.52 18.37 10.34
CA ILE A 132 -1.35 19.02 11.38
C ILE A 132 -0.48 19.66 12.44
N LEU A 133 0.78 19.23 12.53
CA LEU A 133 1.80 19.89 13.29
C LEU A 133 2.83 20.40 12.28
N PHE A 134 2.78 21.73 12.11
CA PHE A 134 3.57 22.60 11.21
C PHE A 134 3.00 22.76 9.79
#